data_AF-A0A352LPE6-F1
#
_entry.id   AF-A0A352LPE6-F1
#
_cell.length_a   1.000
_cell.length_b   1.000
_cell.length_c   1.000
_cell.angle_alpha   90.00
_cell.angle_beta   90.00
_cell.angle_gamma   90.00
#
_symmetry.space_group_name_H-M   'P 1'
#
loop_
_entity.id
_entity.type
_entity.pdbx_description
1 polymer ?
#
loop_
_entity_poly.entity_id
_entity_poly.type
_entity_poly.pdbx_seq_one_letter_code
_entity_poly.pdbx_strand_id
1 'polypeptide(L)'
;MSLKKTAIAALLSAGALAMSLAAAQAADTSKMGPEERWATFSGAVQRDRGDVVAQMLAEGMDPNTYVADGDPAIVRAIRMDSKSVLKVLLAAKGINIDQASDFGETALMLAAYKGDMDLV
;
A
#
# COMPACT_ATOMS: atom_id res chain seq x y z
N MET A 1 -31.97 -30.21 -29.18
CA MET A 1 -32.45 -28.94 -29.78
C MET A 1 -33.42 -28.31 -28.80
N SER A 2 -33.27 -27.00 -28.51
CA SER A 2 -34.22 -26.17 -27.76
C SER A 2 -34.45 -26.49 -26.27
N LEU A 3 -34.66 -25.51 -25.37
CA LEU A 3 -34.52 -24.07 -25.53
C LEU A 3 -34.09 -23.43 -24.19
N LYS A 4 -33.07 -22.56 -24.26
CA LYS A 4 -32.67 -21.69 -23.15
C LYS A 4 -33.83 -20.72 -22.84
N LYS A 5 -34.41 -20.86 -21.66
CA LYS A 5 -35.16 -19.81 -20.93
C LYS A 5 -34.23 -19.40 -19.76
N THR A 6 -34.15 -18.17 -19.28
CA THR A 6 -34.99 -16.95 -19.38
C THR A 6 -34.10 -15.68 -19.32
N ALA A 7 -34.68 -14.51 -19.62
CA ALA A 7 -34.29 -13.19 -19.08
C ALA A 7 -32.89 -12.62 -19.47
N ILE A 8 -32.61 -11.31 -19.42
CA ILE A 8 -33.41 -10.05 -19.45
C ILE A 8 -32.44 -9.06 -20.16
N ALA A 9 -32.76 -8.50 -21.34
CA ALA A 9 -33.63 -7.34 -21.59
C ALA A 9 -33.14 -6.01 -20.95
N ALA A 10 -32.92 -4.98 -21.78
CA ALA A 10 -32.81 -3.55 -21.43
C ALA A 10 -31.62 -3.09 -20.55
N LEU A 11 -31.07 -1.87 -20.67
CA LEU A 11 -31.01 -0.92 -21.81
C LEU A 11 -29.81 0.03 -21.57
N LEU A 12 -29.29 0.68 -22.62
CA LEU A 12 -28.32 1.78 -22.44
C LEU A 12 -28.97 3.00 -21.79
N SER A 13 -28.25 3.68 -20.89
CA SER A 13 -28.50 5.10 -20.57
C SER A 13 -27.22 5.82 -20.14
N ALA A 14 -27.12 7.10 -20.51
CA ALA A 14 -26.22 8.17 -20.05
C ALA A 14 -24.78 7.83 -19.60
N GLY A 15 -23.79 8.33 -20.34
CA GLY A 15 -22.39 8.39 -19.89
C GLY A 15 -22.06 9.62 -19.04
N ALA A 16 -20.76 9.86 -18.86
CA ALA A 16 -20.14 11.03 -18.22
C ALA A 16 -20.31 11.19 -16.69
N LEU A 17 -19.57 10.38 -15.92
CA LEU A 17 -19.05 10.77 -14.60
C LEU A 17 -17.65 10.17 -14.36
N ALA A 18 -16.67 10.71 -15.09
CA ALA A 18 -15.31 10.19 -15.14
C ALA A 18 -14.41 10.72 -13.99
N MET A 19 -14.79 10.47 -12.74
CA MET A 19 -13.92 10.61 -11.55
C MET A 19 -14.44 9.74 -10.39
N SER A 20 -13.85 8.55 -10.22
CA SER A 20 -13.97 7.70 -9.00
C SER A 20 -13.15 6.41 -9.03
N LEU A 21 -12.67 5.96 -10.20
CA LEU A 21 -12.00 4.66 -10.37
C LEU A 21 -10.51 4.65 -9.94
N ALA A 22 -10.26 4.99 -8.68
CA ALA A 22 -8.96 4.82 -8.01
C ALA A 22 -9.09 4.18 -6.61
N ALA A 23 -10.25 4.27 -5.97
CA ALA A 23 -10.48 3.74 -4.61
C ALA A 23 -10.89 2.25 -4.54
N ALA A 24 -10.81 1.51 -5.66
CA ALA A 24 -11.48 0.21 -5.82
C ALA A 24 -10.60 -1.02 -5.55
N GLN A 25 -9.31 -0.86 -5.23
CA GLN A 25 -8.35 -1.97 -5.08
C GLN A 25 -7.69 -2.07 -3.69
N ALA A 26 -8.43 -1.69 -2.64
CA ALA A 26 -8.22 -2.27 -1.30
C ALA A 26 -8.61 -3.76 -1.35
N ALA A 27 -7.69 -4.60 -1.83
CA ALA A 27 -7.98 -5.99 -2.16
C ALA A 27 -8.26 -6.82 -0.90
N ASP A 28 -9.38 -7.54 -0.88
CA ASP A 28 -9.70 -8.54 0.14
C ASP A 28 -8.60 -9.59 0.22
N THR A 29 -8.02 -9.76 1.41
CA THR A 29 -6.80 -10.56 1.64
C THR A 29 -7.08 -11.93 2.26
N SER A 30 -8.33 -12.38 2.29
CA SER A 30 -8.81 -13.56 3.04
C SER A 30 -8.82 -14.90 2.27
N LYS A 31 -8.03 -15.04 1.19
CA LYS A 31 -8.18 -16.14 0.19
C LYS A 31 -6.90 -16.64 -0.48
N MET A 32 -5.71 -16.36 0.04
CA MET A 32 -4.46 -16.82 -0.61
C MET A 32 -3.97 -18.14 0.03
N GLY A 33 -2.88 -18.71 -0.49
CA GLY A 33 -2.33 -19.97 0.02
C GLY A 33 -1.41 -19.79 1.25
N PRO A 34 -0.34 -20.58 1.41
CA PRO A 34 0.54 -20.50 2.57
C PRO A 34 1.64 -19.42 2.68
N GLU A 35 2.12 -18.61 1.73
CA GLU A 35 1.59 -17.78 0.62
C GLU A 35 0.67 -16.60 1.02
N GLU A 36 -0.05 -16.64 2.14
CA GLU A 36 -0.84 -15.50 2.65
C GLU A 36 0.04 -14.41 3.28
N ARG A 37 0.74 -13.66 2.42
CA ARG A 37 1.50 -12.44 2.77
C ARG A 37 2.61 -12.63 3.82
N TRP A 38 2.89 -13.89 4.20
CA TRP A 38 3.77 -14.34 5.29
C TRP A 38 3.78 -13.39 6.50
N ALA A 39 2.59 -13.23 7.10
CA ALA A 39 2.27 -12.37 8.25
C ALA A 39 2.27 -10.84 8.00
N THR A 40 2.04 -10.43 6.75
CA THR A 40 1.82 -9.06 6.25
C THR A 40 3.04 -8.14 6.25
N PHE A 41 3.33 -7.55 5.10
CA PHE A 41 4.28 -6.44 4.93
C PHE A 41 4.00 -5.30 5.92
N SER A 42 2.73 -4.89 6.07
CA SER A 42 2.27 -3.94 7.08
C SER A 42 2.70 -4.32 8.52
N GLY A 43 2.56 -5.60 8.89
CA GLY A 43 2.95 -6.12 10.19
C GLY A 43 4.47 -6.26 10.40
N ALA A 44 5.25 -6.37 9.31
CA ALA A 44 6.71 -6.31 9.33
C ALA A 44 7.21 -4.85 9.47
N VAL A 45 6.62 -3.93 8.70
CA VAL A 45 6.87 -2.47 8.80
C VAL A 45 6.62 -1.98 10.22
N GLN A 46 5.45 -2.29 10.80
CA GLN A 46 5.07 -1.89 12.17
C GLN A 46 5.92 -2.51 13.30
N ARG A 47 6.79 -3.50 13.01
CA ARG A 47 7.63 -4.20 14.00
C ARG A 47 9.13 -4.01 13.76
N ASP A 48 9.48 -3.00 12.98
CA ASP A 48 10.83 -2.70 12.50
C ASP A 48 11.61 -3.90 11.92
N ARG A 49 10.90 -4.81 11.25
CA ARG A 49 11.49 -6.00 10.61
C ARG A 49 12.11 -5.68 9.25
N GLY A 50 13.13 -4.83 9.27
CA GLY A 50 13.90 -4.43 8.08
C GLY A 50 14.51 -5.62 7.34
N ASP A 51 14.85 -6.70 8.05
CA ASP A 51 15.29 -7.97 7.49
C ASP A 51 14.23 -8.63 6.60
N VAL A 52 12.98 -8.70 7.09
CA VAL A 52 11.84 -9.26 6.35
C VAL A 52 11.43 -8.34 5.21
N VAL A 53 11.43 -7.02 5.43
CA VAL A 53 11.13 -6.02 4.39
C VAL A 53 12.16 -6.10 3.25
N ALA A 54 13.45 -6.24 3.56
CA ALA A 54 14.49 -6.38 2.53
C ALA A 54 14.27 -7.64 1.66
N GLN A 55 13.85 -8.75 2.28
CA GLN A 55 13.47 -9.95 1.54
C GLN A 55 12.22 -9.71 0.65
N MET A 56 11.17 -9.07 1.18
CA MET A 56 9.94 -8.77 0.40
C MET A 56 10.27 -7.97 -0.87
N LEU A 57 11.13 -6.94 -0.76
CA LEU A 57 11.55 -6.11 -1.88
C LEU A 57 12.44 -6.87 -2.87
N ALA A 58 13.31 -7.77 -2.40
CA ALA A 58 14.13 -8.63 -3.24
C ALA A 58 13.30 -9.67 -4.02
N GLU A 59 12.17 -10.12 -3.46
CA GLU A 59 11.18 -10.97 -4.13
C GLU A 59 10.24 -10.19 -5.08
N GLY A 60 10.43 -8.87 -5.22
CA GLY A 60 9.74 -8.02 -6.20
C GLY A 60 8.55 -7.24 -5.66
N MET A 61 8.36 -7.15 -4.33
CA MET A 61 7.35 -6.26 -3.75
C MET A 61 7.69 -4.79 -4.02
N ASP A 62 6.68 -3.99 -4.36
CA ASP A 62 6.84 -2.55 -4.59
C ASP A 62 7.11 -1.80 -3.26
N PRO A 63 8.23 -1.06 -3.11
CA PRO A 63 8.50 -0.27 -1.90
C PRO A 63 7.48 0.86 -1.67
N ASN A 64 6.71 1.23 -2.70
CA ASN A 64 5.65 2.25 -2.65
C ASN A 64 4.29 1.70 -2.17
N THR A 65 4.26 0.42 -1.80
CA THR A 65 3.05 -0.29 -1.33
C THR A 65 2.42 0.42 -0.12
N TYR A 66 1.11 0.72 -0.24
CA TYR A 66 0.30 1.14 0.89
C TYR A 66 0.12 -0.01 1.89
N VAL A 67 0.31 0.29 3.17
CA VAL A 67 0.11 -0.64 4.29
C VAL A 67 -1.29 -0.45 4.90
N ALA A 68 -1.51 -0.90 6.13
CA ALA A 68 -2.78 -0.66 6.82
C ALA A 68 -3.04 0.86 7.00
N ASP A 69 -4.31 1.24 7.08
CA ASP A 69 -4.77 2.60 7.41
C ASP A 69 -4.29 3.73 6.46
N GLY A 70 -4.03 3.41 5.19
CA GLY A 70 -3.83 4.41 4.14
C GLY A 70 -2.43 5.06 4.09
N ASP A 71 -1.47 4.56 4.85
CA ASP A 71 -0.07 5.02 4.79
C ASP A 71 0.72 4.28 3.69
N PRO A 72 1.54 4.98 2.89
CA PRO A 72 2.70 4.37 2.22
C PRO A 72 3.63 3.76 3.26
N ALA A 73 4.31 2.66 2.93
CA ALA A 73 5.20 1.96 3.87
C ALA A 73 6.25 2.87 4.53
N ILE A 74 6.80 3.86 3.81
CA ILE A 74 7.77 4.83 4.32
C ILE A 74 7.16 5.80 5.35
N VAL A 75 5.94 6.27 5.11
CA VAL A 75 5.18 7.13 6.04
C VAL A 75 4.87 6.35 7.33
N ARG A 76 4.41 5.10 7.20
CA ARG A 76 4.18 4.22 8.37
C ARG A 76 5.47 3.94 9.15
N ALA A 77 6.60 3.73 8.48
CA ALA A 77 7.88 3.48 9.15
C ALA A 77 8.29 4.66 10.04
N ILE A 78 8.14 5.90 9.56
CA ILE A 78 8.41 7.11 10.35
C ILE A 78 7.37 7.28 11.47
N ARG A 79 6.09 7.02 11.20
CA ARG A 79 5.01 7.08 12.21
C ARG A 79 5.26 6.12 13.39
N MET A 80 5.83 4.94 13.12
CA MET A 80 6.09 3.86 14.09
C MET A 80 7.54 3.78 14.59
N ASP A 81 8.40 4.78 14.32
CA ASP A 81 9.84 4.78 14.66
C ASP A 81 10.62 3.53 14.19
N SER A 82 10.17 2.93 13.09
CA SER A 82 10.74 1.71 12.52
C SER A 82 11.96 2.05 11.65
N LYS A 83 13.07 2.37 12.33
CA LYS A 83 14.29 2.92 11.72
C LYS A 83 15.11 1.91 10.91
N SER A 84 14.99 0.61 11.16
CA SER A 84 15.57 -0.45 10.32
C SER A 84 14.82 -0.56 8.98
N VAL A 85 13.50 -0.62 9.03
CA VAL A 85 12.60 -0.64 7.86
C VAL A 85 12.76 0.63 7.02
N LEU A 86 12.80 1.80 7.66
CA LEU A 86 13.00 3.08 6.97
C LEU A 86 14.28 3.10 6.14
N LYS A 87 15.40 2.60 6.68
CA LYS A 87 16.69 2.49 5.95
C LYS A 87 16.59 1.56 4.75
N VAL A 88 15.87 0.45 4.87
CA VAL A 88 15.65 -0.51 3.78
C VAL A 88 14.77 0.09 2.68
N LEU A 89 13.70 0.82 3.05
CA LEU A 89 12.83 1.51 2.08
C LEU A 89 13.55 2.66 1.37
N LEU A 90 14.35 3.47 2.08
CA LEU A 90 15.17 4.53 1.47
C LEU A 90 16.25 3.99 0.54
N ALA A 91 16.75 2.78 0.78
CA ALA A 91 17.69 2.08 -0.11
C ALA A 91 16.99 1.35 -1.28
N ALA A 92 15.66 1.30 -1.31
CA ALA A 92 14.91 0.54 -2.31
C ALA A 92 14.90 1.26 -3.67
N LYS A 93 15.20 0.52 -4.74
CA LYS A 93 15.19 1.06 -6.10
C LYS A 93 13.76 1.45 -6.49
N GLY A 94 13.53 2.74 -6.69
CA GLY A 94 12.22 3.27 -7.12
C GLY A 94 11.27 3.66 -5.98
N ILE A 95 11.78 3.82 -4.75
CA ILE A 95 11.02 4.46 -3.66
C ILE A 95 10.62 5.90 -4.03
N ASN A 96 9.38 6.26 -3.74
CA ASN A 96 8.83 7.61 -3.85
C ASN A 96 8.68 8.22 -2.44
N ILE A 97 9.62 9.07 -2.04
CA ILE A 97 9.63 9.69 -0.70
C ILE A 97 8.54 10.76 -0.52
N ASP A 98 8.04 11.32 -1.62
CA ASP A 98 7.01 12.37 -1.64
C ASP A 98 5.58 11.79 -1.66
N GLN A 99 5.43 10.46 -1.62
CA GLN A 99 4.14 9.80 -1.57
C GLN A 99 3.42 10.09 -0.24
N ALA A 100 2.22 10.63 -0.33
CA ALA A 100 1.39 10.98 0.82
C ALA A 100 0.49 9.82 1.28
N SER A 101 0.11 9.85 2.56
CA SER A 101 -0.99 9.06 3.11
C SER A 101 -2.37 9.53 2.61
N ASP A 102 -3.41 8.75 2.88
CA ASP A 102 -4.82 9.15 2.71
C ASP A 102 -5.17 10.46 3.47
N PHE A 103 -4.38 10.85 4.47
CA PHE A 103 -4.51 12.12 5.20
C PHE A 103 -3.69 13.28 4.61
N GLY A 104 -2.93 13.04 3.53
CA GLY A 104 -2.06 14.02 2.90
C GLY A 104 -0.68 14.18 3.54
N GLU A 105 -0.31 13.34 4.51
CA GLU A 105 0.99 13.41 5.21
C GLU A 105 2.09 12.71 4.39
N THR A 106 3.20 13.40 4.10
CA THR A 106 4.40 12.80 3.49
C THR A 106 5.44 12.42 4.55
N ALA A 107 6.48 11.68 4.14
CA ALA A 107 7.60 11.31 4.99
C ALA A 107 8.27 12.53 5.66
N LEU A 108 8.53 13.59 4.87
CA LEU A 108 9.15 14.83 5.35
C LEU A 108 8.26 15.59 6.34
N MET A 109 6.93 15.59 6.16
CA MET A 109 6.00 16.23 7.09
C MET A 109 6.05 15.58 8.47
N LEU A 110 6.08 14.23 8.52
CA LEU A 110 6.21 13.51 9.78
C LEU A 110 7.60 13.65 10.42
N ALA A 111 8.66 13.67 9.62
CA ALA A 111 10.02 13.92 10.13
C ALA A 111 10.14 15.30 10.80
N ALA A 112 9.67 16.35 10.12
CA ALA A 112 9.64 17.71 10.65
C ALA A 112 8.73 17.86 11.89
N TYR A 113 7.56 17.23 11.90
CA TYR A 113 6.66 17.22 13.06
C TYR A 113 7.27 16.53 14.28
N LYS A 114 8.04 15.45 14.08
CA LYS A 114 8.73 14.71 15.14
C LYS A 114 10.07 15.34 15.55
N GLY A 115 10.58 16.31 14.77
CA GLY A 115 11.88 16.93 14.99
C GLY A 115 13.07 16.01 14.71
N ASP A 116 12.89 14.98 13.87
CA ASP A 116 13.96 14.03 13.53
C ASP A 116 14.87 14.62 12.45
N MET A 117 15.85 15.42 12.89
CA MET A 117 16.76 16.19 12.03
C MET A 117 17.67 15.32 11.13
N ASP A 118 17.73 14.00 11.36
CA ASP A 118 18.42 13.06 10.46
C ASP A 118 17.58 12.72 9.20
N LEU A 119 16.33 13.21 9.14
CA LEU A 119 15.32 12.91 8.10
C LEU A 119 14.70 14.16 7.44
N VAL A 120 15.27 15.35 7.65
CA VAL A 120 14.78 16.66 7.17
C VAL A 120 15.83 17.35 6.28
#